data_AF-A0AB38AFZ3-F1
#
_entry.id   AF-A0AB38AFZ3-F1
#
_cell.length_a   1.000
_cell.length_b   1.000
_cell.length_c   1.000
_cell.angle_alpha   90.00
_cell.angle_beta   90.00
_cell.angle_gamma   90.00
#
_symmetry.space_group_name_H-M   'P 1'
#
loop_
_entity.id
_entity.type
_entity.pdbx_description
1 polymer ?
#
loop_
_entity_poly.entity_id
_entity_poly.type
_entity_poly.pdbx_seq_one_letter_code
_entity_poly.pdbx_strand_id
1 'polypeptide(L)'
;MQLRLRTPHTTALLTGLTALAAALAVPPATGTPAAQAATGTPAAQAATGVQGATSGDCATGQLCFWPTAGFGGERRTHELSDTDIESCIPLPKGGTAAALANRTGRPVTTYQSAECAETAEFDTYPGGGTWVPRSPYQVRAFKVWER
;
A
#
# COMPACT_ATOMS: atom_id res chain seq x y z
N MET A 1 10.69 19.48 -53.37
CA MET A 1 9.86 18.87 -52.31
C MET A 1 9.91 19.82 -51.12
N GLN A 2 8.74 20.33 -50.73
CA GLN A 2 8.55 21.52 -49.89
C GLN A 2 9.12 21.37 -48.46
N LEU A 3 9.90 22.36 -48.03
CA LEU A 3 10.38 22.57 -46.66
C LEU A 3 9.18 22.95 -45.77
N ARG A 4 8.95 22.26 -44.65
CA ARG A 4 7.99 22.70 -43.62
C ARG A 4 8.72 22.97 -42.30
N LEU A 5 8.56 24.22 -41.87
CA LEU A 5 9.18 24.91 -40.75
C LEU A 5 8.92 24.25 -39.39
N ARG A 6 9.92 24.37 -38.51
CA ARG A 6 9.83 24.21 -37.05
C ARG A 6 8.91 25.28 -36.46
N THR A 7 8.12 24.93 -35.45
CA THR A 7 7.53 25.91 -34.54
C THR A 7 7.62 25.39 -33.10
N PRO A 8 8.32 26.10 -32.19
CA PRO A 8 8.31 25.82 -30.76
C PRO A 8 7.08 26.47 -30.10
N HIS A 9 6.39 25.74 -29.24
CA HIS A 9 5.35 26.30 -28.39
C HIS A 9 5.95 26.75 -27.05
N THR A 10 5.89 28.06 -26.85
CA THR A 10 6.44 28.82 -25.73
C THR A 10 5.30 29.12 -24.73
N THR A 11 5.55 28.76 -23.46
CA THR A 11 5.15 29.44 -22.20
C THR A 11 3.68 29.75 -21.89
N ALA A 12 3.22 29.31 -20.71
CA ALA A 12 2.47 30.18 -19.79
C ALA A 12 2.56 29.65 -18.35
N LEU A 13 3.15 30.46 -17.45
CA LEU A 13 3.05 30.33 -16.00
C LEU A 13 1.60 30.55 -15.54
N LEU A 14 1.15 29.82 -14.52
CA LEU A 14 0.05 30.24 -13.65
C LEU A 14 0.42 29.96 -12.19
N THR A 15 0.82 31.03 -11.52
CA THR A 15 0.89 31.20 -10.08
C THR A 15 -0.51 31.17 -9.48
N GLY A 16 -0.68 30.45 -8.38
CA GLY A 16 -1.93 30.43 -7.61
C GLY A 16 -1.69 30.07 -6.16
N LEU A 17 -1.16 31.02 -5.38
CA LEU A 17 -1.20 30.98 -3.92
C LEU A 17 -2.62 31.29 -3.45
N THR A 18 -3.24 30.39 -2.70
CA THR A 18 -4.29 30.77 -1.73
C THR A 18 -4.10 29.95 -0.46
N ALA A 19 -3.63 30.63 0.58
CA ALA A 19 -3.64 30.14 1.96
C ALA A 19 -5.00 30.49 2.57
N LEU A 20 -5.74 29.48 3.05
CA LEU A 20 -6.87 29.70 3.96
C LEU A 20 -6.47 29.18 5.34
N ALA A 21 -6.14 30.11 6.23
CA ALA A 21 -6.10 29.90 7.66
C ALA A 21 -7.50 30.16 8.22
N ALA A 22 -8.09 29.17 8.90
CA ALA A 22 -9.25 29.37 9.75
C ALA A 22 -9.01 28.63 11.07
N ALA A 23 -8.59 29.40 12.06
CA ALA A 23 -8.50 28.99 13.46
C ALA A 23 -9.90 29.06 14.09
N LEU A 24 -10.35 27.97 14.72
CA LEU A 24 -11.54 27.97 15.58
C LEU A 24 -11.25 27.21 16.88
N ALA A 25 -11.07 28.05 17.91
CA ALA A 25 -11.47 27.93 19.32
C ALA A 25 -11.54 26.54 19.99
N VAL A 26 -10.71 26.39 21.03
CA VAL A 26 -10.78 25.36 22.07
C VAL A 26 -11.68 25.85 23.23
N PRO A 27 -12.70 25.08 23.66
CA PRO A 27 -13.32 25.25 24.97
C PRO A 27 -12.69 24.29 26.01
N PRO A 28 -12.41 24.72 27.26
CA PRO A 28 -12.10 23.83 28.36
C PRO A 28 -13.40 23.36 29.03
N ALA A 29 -13.64 22.05 29.07
CA ALA A 29 -14.70 21.45 29.88
C ALA A 29 -14.07 20.66 31.03
N THR A 30 -14.19 21.20 32.24
CA THR A 30 -13.88 20.53 33.50
C THR A 30 -15.05 19.62 33.89
N GLY A 31 -14.82 18.31 33.95
CA GLY A 31 -15.78 17.32 34.45
C GLY A 31 -15.10 16.38 35.44
N THR A 32 -15.64 16.30 36.65
CA THR A 32 -15.25 15.42 37.76
C THR A 32 -15.57 13.94 37.48
N PRO A 33 -14.82 12.98 38.05
CA PRO A 33 -15.01 11.55 37.78
C PRO A 33 -16.15 10.98 38.63
N ALA A 34 -17.10 10.29 37.98
CA ALA A 34 -18.02 9.37 38.64
C ALA A 34 -17.52 7.94 38.41
N ALA A 35 -17.11 7.28 39.49
CA ALA A 35 -16.81 5.85 39.49
C ALA A 35 -18.12 5.05 39.40
N GLN A 36 -18.26 4.27 38.33
CA GLN A 36 -19.32 3.27 38.20
C GLN A 36 -18.67 1.94 37.82
N ALA A 37 -18.58 1.06 38.80
CA ALA A 37 -18.33 -0.35 38.61
C ALA A 37 -19.65 -1.03 38.20
N ALA A 38 -19.66 -1.79 37.11
CA ALA A 38 -20.48 -3.00 36.97
C ALA A 38 -20.17 -3.76 35.67
N THR A 39 -19.79 -5.02 35.87
CA THR A 39 -20.15 -6.21 35.07
C THR A 39 -19.72 -6.29 33.61
N GLY A 40 -18.79 -7.22 33.38
CA GLY A 40 -18.31 -7.59 32.07
C GLY A 40 -19.37 -8.17 31.14
N THR A 41 -19.20 -7.85 29.87
CA THR A 41 -19.66 -8.61 28.71
C THR A 41 -18.54 -8.44 27.68
N PRO A 42 -17.89 -9.51 27.18
CA PRO A 42 -16.91 -9.35 26.12
C PRO A 42 -17.67 -9.08 24.81
N ALA A 43 -18.00 -7.82 24.58
CA ALA A 43 -18.36 -7.35 23.26
C ALA A 43 -17.07 -7.32 22.44
N ALA A 44 -16.98 -8.18 21.43
CA ALA A 44 -15.93 -8.12 20.41
C ALA A 44 -15.94 -6.72 19.79
N GLN A 45 -14.98 -5.90 20.20
CA GLN A 45 -14.73 -4.59 19.64
C GLN A 45 -14.06 -4.80 18.28
N ALA A 46 -14.87 -4.75 17.22
CA ALA A 46 -14.36 -4.50 15.88
C ALA A 46 -13.76 -3.10 15.88
N ALA A 47 -12.46 -3.02 16.10
CA ALA A 47 -11.70 -1.79 15.98
C ALA A 47 -11.57 -1.40 14.50
N THR A 48 -12.54 -0.67 13.96
CA THR A 48 -12.36 0.13 12.74
C THR A 48 -11.61 1.42 13.09
N GLY A 49 -10.35 1.26 13.48
CA GLY A 49 -9.38 2.35 13.45
C GLY A 49 -8.49 2.13 12.24
N VAL A 50 -8.33 3.15 11.39
CA VAL A 50 -7.26 3.18 10.40
C VAL A 50 -5.95 3.35 11.16
N GLN A 51 -5.49 2.29 11.82
CA GLN A 51 -4.11 2.13 12.22
C GLN A 51 -3.37 1.88 10.89
N GLY A 52 -2.67 2.89 10.37
CA GLY A 52 -1.76 2.66 9.24
C GLY A 52 -0.80 1.56 9.67
N ALA A 53 -0.72 0.47 8.90
CA ALA A 53 0.12 -0.64 9.31
C ALA A 53 1.55 -0.11 9.45
N THR A 54 2.13 -0.35 10.61
CA THR A 54 3.51 0.02 10.85
C THR A 54 4.39 -0.99 10.12
N SER A 55 5.64 -0.61 9.82
CA SER A 55 6.65 -1.50 9.25
C SER A 55 7.00 -2.73 10.12
N GLY A 56 6.29 -2.96 11.23
CA GLY A 56 6.35 -4.18 12.04
C GLY A 56 5.28 -5.23 11.68
N ASP A 57 4.25 -4.88 10.89
CA ASP A 57 3.08 -5.74 10.76
C ASP A 57 3.28 -6.95 9.84
N CYS A 58 4.37 -7.03 9.06
CA CYS A 58 4.71 -8.20 8.24
C CYS A 58 5.84 -9.03 8.87
N ALA A 59 5.55 -10.29 9.20
CA ALA A 59 6.49 -11.15 9.90
C ALA A 59 7.61 -11.64 8.98
N THR A 60 8.75 -12.04 9.55
CA THR A 60 9.81 -12.71 8.81
C THR A 60 9.28 -13.99 8.16
N GLY A 61 9.59 -14.21 6.88
CA GLY A 61 9.07 -15.33 6.09
C GLY A 61 7.90 -14.95 5.19
N GLN A 62 7.21 -13.83 5.47
CA GLN A 62 6.00 -13.43 4.77
C GLN A 62 6.23 -12.55 3.55
N LEU A 63 5.32 -12.66 2.59
CA LEU A 63 5.06 -11.62 1.60
C LEU A 63 3.75 -10.94 1.98
N CYS A 64 3.78 -9.63 2.18
CA CYS A 64 2.60 -8.86 2.58
C CYS A 64 2.25 -7.79 1.56
N PHE A 65 0.95 -7.57 1.37
CA PHE A 65 0.38 -6.59 0.46
C PHE A 65 -0.66 -5.73 1.17
N TRP A 66 -0.66 -4.44 0.86
CA TRP A 66 -1.65 -3.49 1.38
C TRP A 66 -2.33 -2.76 0.23
N PRO A 67 -3.66 -2.56 0.31
CA PRO A 67 -4.42 -1.88 -0.75
C PRO A 67 -4.07 -0.40 -0.88
N THR A 68 -3.55 0.22 0.18
CA THR A 68 -3.19 1.64 0.19
C THR A 68 -1.69 1.83 0.41
N ALA A 69 -1.13 2.85 -0.23
CA ALA A 69 0.24 3.29 0.02
C ALA A 69 0.44 3.63 1.51
N GLY A 70 1.69 3.58 1.98
CA GLY A 70 2.02 3.73 3.40
C GLY A 70 1.52 2.56 4.25
N PHE A 71 1.34 1.38 3.64
CA PHE A 71 0.87 0.15 4.31
C PHE A 71 -0.53 0.32 4.93
N GLY A 72 -1.42 1.05 4.26
CA GLY A 72 -2.79 1.29 4.76
C GLY A 72 -3.79 0.19 4.36
N GLY A 73 -4.82 0.01 5.18
CA GLY A 73 -5.94 -0.90 4.92
C GLY A 73 -5.67 -2.34 5.37
N GLU A 74 -6.60 -3.23 5.05
CA GLU A 74 -6.50 -4.65 5.41
C GLU A 74 -5.34 -5.33 4.67
N ARG A 75 -4.38 -5.82 5.44
CA ARG A 75 -3.19 -6.51 4.94
C ARG A 75 -3.57 -7.89 4.40
N ARG A 76 -3.01 -8.25 3.25
CA ARG A 76 -2.97 -9.63 2.75
C ARG A 76 -1.59 -10.22 2.97
N THR A 77 -1.54 -11.49 3.35
CA THR A 77 -0.30 -12.20 3.67
C THR A 77 -0.24 -13.50 2.89
N HIS A 78 0.94 -13.78 2.34
CA HIS A 78 1.30 -15.01 1.67
C HIS A 78 2.54 -15.59 2.33
N GLU A 79 2.51 -16.89 2.62
CA GLU A 79 3.65 -17.65 3.14
C GLU A 79 4.24 -18.51 2.02
N LEU A 80 5.55 -18.75 2.08
CA LEU A 80 6.22 -19.60 1.08
C LEU A 80 5.78 -21.06 1.14
N SER A 81 5.24 -21.54 2.26
CA SER A 81 4.71 -22.90 2.40
C SER A 81 3.54 -23.17 1.47
N ASP A 82 2.75 -22.14 1.17
CA ASP A 82 1.46 -22.24 0.50
C ASP A 82 1.46 -21.46 -0.84
N THR A 83 2.64 -21.05 -1.30
CA THR A 83 2.82 -20.28 -2.52
C THR A 83 3.74 -21.04 -3.47
N ASP A 84 3.22 -21.39 -4.65
CA ASP A 84 4.02 -22.03 -5.69
C ASP A 84 5.13 -21.10 -6.20
N ILE A 85 6.36 -21.62 -6.24
CA ILE A 85 7.53 -20.94 -6.80
C ILE A 85 7.44 -20.98 -8.33
N GLU A 86 7.93 -19.93 -9.01
CA GLU A 86 7.88 -19.76 -10.47
C GLU A 86 6.48 -19.70 -11.10
N SER A 87 5.42 -19.73 -10.30
CA SER A 87 4.03 -19.63 -10.75
C SER A 87 3.48 -18.21 -10.63
N CYS A 88 2.61 -17.81 -11.56
CA CYS A 88 1.89 -16.54 -11.48
C CYS A 88 0.74 -16.65 -10.48
N ILE A 89 0.83 -15.89 -9.39
CA ILE A 89 -0.18 -15.88 -8.34
C ILE A 89 -0.96 -14.57 -8.43
N PRO A 90 -2.20 -14.58 -8.95
CA PRO A 90 -3.04 -13.40 -8.96
C PRO A 90 -3.50 -13.07 -7.53
N LEU A 91 -3.61 -11.79 -7.23
CA LEU A 91 -4.37 -11.35 -6.06
C LEU A 91 -5.86 -11.71 -6.28
N PRO A 92 -6.64 -11.91 -5.18
CA PRO A 92 -8.07 -12.20 -5.29
C PRO A 92 -8.78 -11.21 -6.22
N LYS A 93 -9.78 -11.67 -6.98
CA LYS A 93 -10.49 -10.83 -7.96
C LYS A 93 -10.94 -9.50 -7.34
N GLY A 94 -10.59 -8.39 -8.00
CA GLY A 94 -10.88 -7.03 -7.53
C GLY A 94 -9.92 -6.50 -6.46
N GLY A 95 -9.04 -7.35 -5.93
CA GLY A 95 -7.97 -6.96 -5.02
C GLY A 95 -6.76 -6.40 -5.78
N THR A 96 -6.26 -5.27 -5.30
CA THR A 96 -4.98 -4.69 -5.75
C THR A 96 -4.16 -4.29 -4.54
N ALA A 97 -2.85 -4.12 -4.71
CA ALA A 97 -1.98 -3.56 -3.68
C ALA A 97 -1.22 -2.33 -4.19
N ALA A 98 -1.08 -1.34 -3.31
CA ALA A 98 -0.33 -0.11 -3.54
C ALA A 98 0.94 -0.03 -2.69
N ALA A 99 1.12 -0.94 -1.73
CA ALA A 99 2.32 -1.12 -0.93
C ALA A 99 2.56 -2.61 -0.66
N LEU A 100 3.82 -2.99 -0.45
CA LEU A 100 4.19 -4.37 -0.15
C LEU A 100 5.42 -4.46 0.77
N ALA A 101 5.60 -5.65 1.34
CA ALA A 101 6.81 -6.02 2.05
C ALA A 101 7.20 -7.45 1.65
N ASN A 102 8.41 -7.62 1.11
CA ASN A 102 9.01 -8.93 0.88
C ASN A 102 9.92 -9.28 2.05
N ARG A 103 9.32 -9.90 3.07
CA ARG A 103 10.02 -10.46 4.24
C ARG A 103 10.38 -11.93 4.04
N THR A 104 10.08 -12.49 2.87
CA THR A 104 10.49 -13.83 2.49
C THR A 104 12.01 -13.87 2.27
N GLY A 105 12.59 -15.07 2.22
CA GLY A 105 14.00 -15.23 1.87
C GLY A 105 14.27 -15.30 0.36
N ARG A 106 13.31 -14.95 -0.50
CA ARG A 106 13.35 -15.14 -1.96
C ARG A 106 13.04 -13.84 -2.71
N PRO A 107 13.57 -13.62 -3.92
CA PRO A 107 13.12 -12.53 -4.78
C PRO A 107 11.64 -12.71 -5.14
N VAL A 108 10.94 -11.58 -5.24
CA VAL A 108 9.53 -11.54 -5.65
C VAL A 108 9.35 -10.50 -6.74
N THR A 109 8.74 -10.88 -7.85
CA THR A 109 8.30 -9.93 -8.89
C THR A 109 6.83 -9.61 -8.69
N THR A 110 6.47 -8.34 -8.73
CA THR A 110 5.08 -7.89 -8.76
C THR A 110 4.73 -7.38 -10.14
N TYR A 111 3.46 -7.52 -10.52
CA TYR A 111 2.97 -7.18 -11.85
C TYR A 111 1.74 -6.28 -11.77
N GLN A 112 1.64 -5.31 -12.68
CA GLN A 112 0.41 -4.55 -12.92
C GLN A 112 -0.65 -5.43 -13.60
N SER A 113 -0.23 -6.44 -14.38
CA SER A 113 -1.14 -7.44 -14.96
C SER A 113 -1.55 -8.49 -13.92
N ALA A 114 -2.80 -8.96 -13.98
CA ALA A 114 -3.28 -10.08 -13.18
C ALA A 114 -2.79 -11.45 -13.70
N GLU A 115 -2.19 -11.47 -14.89
CA GLU A 115 -1.72 -12.67 -15.59
C GLU A 115 -0.18 -12.72 -15.65
N CYS A 116 0.49 -11.86 -14.86
CA CYS A 116 1.95 -11.69 -14.88
C CYS A 116 2.52 -11.38 -16.28
N ALA A 117 1.74 -10.66 -17.11
CA ALA A 117 2.18 -10.24 -18.43
C ALA A 117 3.31 -9.19 -18.35
N GLU A 118 4.41 -9.45 -19.04
CA GLU A 118 5.60 -8.58 -19.09
C GLU A 118 5.46 -7.39 -20.06
N THR A 119 4.35 -7.33 -20.80
CA THR A 119 4.00 -6.16 -21.62
C THR A 119 3.39 -5.02 -20.80
N ALA A 120 3.00 -5.29 -19.56
CA ALA A 120 2.61 -4.31 -18.54
C ALA A 120 3.76 -4.08 -17.55
N GLU A 121 3.65 -3.08 -16.68
CA GLU A 121 4.70 -2.80 -15.70
C GLU A 121 4.89 -3.95 -14.68
N PHE A 122 6.15 -4.23 -14.35
CA PHE A 122 6.56 -5.17 -13.33
C PHE A 122 7.90 -4.76 -12.70
N ASP A 123 8.14 -5.16 -11.46
CA ASP A 123 9.37 -4.91 -10.71
C ASP A 123 9.72 -6.13 -9.86
N THR A 124 11.01 -6.42 -9.74
CA THR A 124 11.53 -7.50 -8.88
C THR A 124 12.18 -6.92 -7.63
N TYR A 125 11.70 -7.36 -6.47
CA TYR A 125 12.20 -6.96 -5.16
C TYR A 125 13.02 -8.09 -4.52
N PRO A 126 14.21 -7.78 -3.97
CA PRO A 126 15.02 -8.79 -3.31
C PRO A 126 14.31 -9.33 -2.06
N GLY A 127 14.62 -10.59 -1.73
CA GLY A 127 14.24 -11.17 -0.45
C GLY A 127 15.09 -10.63 0.70
N GLY A 128 14.78 -11.08 1.92
CA GLY A 128 15.55 -10.76 3.12
C GLY A 128 15.08 -9.51 3.85
N GLY A 129 14.06 -8.80 3.34
CA GLY A 129 13.42 -7.71 4.08
C GLY A 129 13.20 -6.41 3.31
N THR A 130 12.67 -6.48 2.09
CA THR A 130 12.32 -5.27 1.32
C THR A 130 10.98 -4.69 1.78
N TRP A 131 10.93 -3.37 1.95
CA TRP A 131 9.70 -2.61 2.27
C TRP A 131 9.44 -1.57 1.20
N VAL A 132 8.26 -1.61 0.59
CA VAL A 132 7.85 -0.71 -0.50
C VAL A 132 6.59 0.03 -0.08
N PRO A 133 6.72 1.26 0.49
CA PRO A 133 5.57 2.02 0.98
C PRO A 133 4.69 2.55 -0.17
N ARG A 134 5.20 2.59 -1.40
CA ARG A 134 4.42 2.96 -2.58
C ARG A 134 4.96 2.20 -3.79
N SER A 135 4.18 1.28 -4.32
CA SER A 135 4.47 0.66 -5.61
C SER A 135 4.24 1.69 -6.74
N PRO A 136 5.04 1.65 -7.82
CA PRO A 136 4.83 2.54 -8.97
C PRO A 136 3.55 2.24 -9.75
N TYR A 137 2.90 1.09 -9.52
CA TYR A 137 1.62 0.69 -10.10
C TYR A 137 0.77 -0.08 -9.09
N GLN A 138 -0.50 -0.34 -9.44
CA GLN A 138 -1.34 -1.23 -8.64
C GLN A 138 -0.95 -2.68 -8.93
N VAL A 139 -0.37 -3.35 -7.94
CA VAL A 139 -0.02 -4.76 -8.03
C VAL A 139 -1.29 -5.60 -8.12
N ARG A 140 -1.35 -6.49 -9.11
CA ARG A 140 -2.46 -7.41 -9.36
C ARG A 140 -2.06 -8.88 -9.30
N ALA A 141 -0.79 -9.19 -9.52
CA ALA A 141 -0.23 -10.52 -9.37
C ALA A 141 1.22 -10.44 -8.93
N PHE A 142 1.76 -11.58 -8.49
CA PHE A 142 3.16 -11.72 -8.14
C PHE A 142 3.70 -13.10 -8.54
N LYS A 143 5.02 -13.20 -8.64
CA LYS A 143 5.77 -14.45 -8.77
C LYS A 143 6.85 -14.49 -7.70
N VAL A 144 7.02 -15.63 -7.05
CA VAL A 144 8.15 -15.90 -6.16
C VAL A 144 9.20 -16.67 -6.94
N TRP A 145 10.46 -16.27 -6.84
CA TRP A 145 11.56 -16.90 -7.57
C TRP A 145 12.40 -17.84 -6.70
N GLU A 146 13.21 -18.65 -7.37
CA GLU A 146 14.32 -19.34 -6.72
C GLU A 146 15.33 -18.34 -6.08
N ARG A 147 16.20 -18.86 -5.19
CA ARG A 147 17.22 -18.02 -4.54
C ARG A 147 18.44 -17.85 -5.43
#